data_AF-A0A9R1ATG0-F1
#
_entry.id   AF-A0A9R1ATG0-F1
#
_cell.length_a   1.000
_cell.length_b   1.000
_cell.length_c   1.000
_cell.angle_alpha   90.00
_cell.angle_beta   90.00
_cell.angle_gamma   90.00
#
_symmetry.space_group_name_H-M   'P 1'
#
loop_
_entity.id
_entity.type
_entity.pdbx_description
1 polymer ?
#
loop_
_entity_poly.entity_id
_entity_poly.type
_entity_poly.pdbx_seq_one_letter_code
_entity_poly.pdbx_strand_id
1 'polypeptide(L)'
;MDLPQRAMLGGAVLPADCLLDRRVRTDFNDDDENDLIALQPFEILRCVEKTAVGFSPEMQGYATEVVQSLHLGVHLASGPPGLSCLGLRGGSPLTKVEAVDQGIIVLTTTFLHDFSRIVYLVYDADNGSLHMAPAPEDPSWLFMGLTVRLLIVCPSYGHYTLALLRKLDGEAEGDAHALLVWQPGSSSLPPWSKIKAVGVKSHIGKSSLQADCTFSASGMSCWADLLRGVTFCNSGGLFTTGLHNKQHILKFGFFPLPQELVEKSKDHRRSNSRVARPEAYRTMGTTLQTWWRKFPPFYNVRFVSIDGFLEPIDLKDRTVTVWWLCQKGLEWKLEYKISLEALWEFNGFGDLPRNLTPMYPLLSRNDHEIVYFALGEWRENQSNWLFIPTCARYLLAINPQHKTIVASVCLADYFGNPTIPPDIISSDFQRHIHTVSLDLHIMLMETMKQMSLTSLDPAEYDEEEAKKLMKEEPWTWQEKLKEQDRPLPLPLPARYYRQPSLARLIGIYTILKLSD
;
A
#
# COMPACT_ATOMS: atom_id res chain seq x y z
N MET A 1 -25.71 26.94 1.82
CA MET A 1 -24.61 27.79 1.31
C MET A 1 -23.61 27.85 2.43
N ASP A 2 -22.42 27.30 2.18
CA ASP A 2 -21.11 27.50 2.83
C ASP A 2 -20.30 26.21 2.67
N LEU A 3 -19.58 26.16 1.54
CA LEU A 3 -18.50 25.21 1.25
C LEU A 3 -17.22 25.76 1.90
N PRO A 4 -16.40 24.96 2.58
CA PRO A 4 -15.16 25.45 3.16
C PRO A 4 -14.16 25.83 2.06
N GLN A 5 -13.74 27.10 2.10
CA GLN A 5 -12.69 27.69 1.28
C GLN A 5 -11.34 27.01 1.56
N ARG A 6 -10.92 26.09 0.68
CA ARG A 6 -9.52 25.69 0.51
C ARG A 6 -9.18 25.63 -0.97
N ALA A 7 -9.06 26.81 -1.55
CA ALA A 7 -8.32 27.05 -2.78
C ALA A 7 -8.00 28.54 -2.77
N MET A 8 -6.70 28.88 -2.83
CA MET A 8 -6.10 30.10 -3.38
C MET A 8 -4.69 30.24 -2.79
N LEU A 9 -3.71 29.65 -3.45
CA LEU A 9 -2.41 30.27 -3.75
C LEU A 9 -1.84 29.53 -4.96
N GLY A 10 -1.56 30.31 -6.01
CA GLY A 10 -1.30 29.83 -7.35
C GLY A 10 0.14 29.40 -7.60
N GLY A 11 0.24 28.34 -8.39
CA GLY A 11 1.41 27.85 -9.11
C GLY A 11 0.90 26.63 -9.86
N ALA A 12 1.03 26.58 -11.18
CA ALA A 12 0.62 25.43 -11.97
C ALA A 12 1.54 24.25 -11.63
N VAL A 13 1.19 23.53 -10.56
CA VAL A 13 1.85 22.30 -10.13
C VAL A 13 0.93 21.18 -10.58
N LEU A 14 1.39 20.38 -11.54
CA LEU A 14 0.75 19.11 -11.88
C LEU A 14 0.46 18.37 -10.56
N PRO A 15 -0.76 17.86 -10.32
CA PRO A 15 -1.07 17.21 -9.05
C PRO A 15 -0.03 16.11 -8.81
N ALA A 16 0.60 16.13 -7.63
CA ALA A 16 1.58 15.13 -7.21
C ALA A 16 0.90 13.76 -7.20
N ASP A 17 1.08 13.01 -8.29
CA ASP A 17 0.77 11.60 -8.34
C ASP A 17 2.08 10.85 -8.07
N CYS A 18 2.19 10.26 -6.90
CA CYS A 18 3.23 9.27 -6.65
C CYS A 18 2.61 7.90 -6.49
N LEU A 19 3.18 7.00 -7.27
CA LEU A 19 2.99 5.58 -7.09
C LEU A 19 3.65 5.19 -5.77
N LEU A 20 3.10 4.20 -5.06
CA LEU A 20 3.64 3.76 -3.78
C LEU A 20 4.21 2.36 -3.93
N ASP A 21 5.47 2.17 -3.51
CA ASP A 21 6.05 0.85 -3.34
C ASP A 21 5.33 0.14 -2.18
N ARG A 22 4.84 -1.07 -2.43
CA ARG A 22 4.22 -1.89 -1.39
C ARG A 22 5.24 -2.45 -0.42
N ARG A 23 6.52 -2.49 -0.78
CA ARG A 23 7.58 -2.88 0.16
C ARG A 23 7.81 -1.73 1.15
N VAL A 24 7.94 -2.09 2.42
CA VAL A 24 8.21 -1.13 3.49
C VAL A 24 9.65 -1.31 3.95
N ARG A 25 10.41 -0.21 4.02
CA ARG A 25 11.78 -0.23 4.56
C ARG A 25 11.72 -0.30 6.07
N THR A 26 12.49 -1.16 6.72
CA THR A 26 12.40 -1.37 8.18
C THR A 26 13.65 -0.93 8.93
N ASP A 27 14.66 -0.46 8.19
CA ASP A 27 16.02 -0.22 8.62
C ASP A 27 16.50 1.22 8.42
N PHE A 28 15.62 2.16 8.08
CA PHE A 28 16.00 3.56 7.94
C PHE A 28 16.37 4.15 9.32
N ASN A 29 17.66 4.40 9.55
CA ASN A 29 18.18 5.10 10.74
C ASN A 29 18.42 6.58 10.42
N ASP A 30 18.48 7.39 11.47
CA ASP A 30 18.81 8.83 11.37
C ASP A 30 20.27 9.08 10.93
N ASP A 31 21.12 8.04 10.90
CA ASP A 31 22.56 8.09 10.56
C ASP A 31 22.88 7.59 9.13
N ASP A 32 21.87 7.39 8.28
CA ASP A 32 22.01 6.75 6.95
C ASP A 32 22.62 7.67 5.86
N GLU A 33 23.48 8.64 6.22
CA GLU A 33 24.18 9.48 5.23
C GLU A 33 25.23 8.70 4.41
N ASN A 34 25.65 7.51 4.85
CA ASN A 34 26.79 6.78 4.26
C ASN A 34 26.42 5.50 3.49
N ASP A 35 25.15 5.11 3.44
CA ASP A 35 24.74 3.99 2.58
C ASP A 35 24.42 4.52 1.17
N LEU A 36 25.15 4.05 0.16
CA LEU A 36 24.94 4.43 -1.25
C LEU A 36 23.56 4.01 -1.82
N ILE A 37 22.71 3.36 -1.00
CA ILE A 37 21.31 2.96 -1.27
C ILE A 37 20.33 3.76 -0.38
N ALA A 38 20.83 4.70 0.42
CA ALA A 38 20.11 5.61 1.32
C ALA A 38 19.99 7.04 0.75
N LEU A 39 19.83 7.17 -0.56
CA LEU A 39 19.89 8.47 -1.24
C LEU A 39 18.69 9.39 -1.02
N GLN A 40 17.70 9.04 -0.19
CA GLN A 40 16.56 9.93 0.03
C GLN A 40 16.06 9.91 1.49
N PRO A 41 16.00 11.09 2.15
CA PRO A 41 15.59 11.18 3.55
C PRO A 41 14.12 10.80 3.71
N PHE A 42 13.82 10.12 4.81
CA PHE A 42 12.46 9.84 5.26
C PHE A 42 11.97 10.96 6.16
N GLU A 43 10.74 11.43 5.92
CA GLU A 43 10.02 12.28 6.85
C GLU A 43 9.19 11.41 7.80
N ILE A 44 9.35 11.62 9.11
CA ILE A 44 8.57 10.89 10.13
C ILE A 44 7.12 11.39 10.07
N LEU A 45 6.18 10.46 9.94
CA LEU A 45 4.75 10.76 9.96
C LEU A 45 4.27 11.06 11.38
N ARG A 46 3.29 11.95 11.48
CA ARG A 46 2.66 12.29 12.75
C ARG A 46 1.81 11.11 13.24
N CYS A 47 2.27 10.44 14.30
CA CYS A 47 1.49 9.44 15.02
C CYS A 47 1.17 9.95 16.44
N VAL A 48 0.06 10.67 16.60
CA VAL A 48 -0.43 11.23 17.87
C VAL A 48 -0.91 10.12 18.80
N GLU A 49 -1.68 9.19 18.26
CA GLU A 49 -2.26 8.10 19.02
C GLU A 49 -1.75 6.77 18.46
N LYS A 50 -1.31 5.88 19.35
CA LYS A 50 -0.87 4.53 19.01
C LYS A 50 -1.63 3.56 19.91
N THR A 51 -2.42 2.66 19.35
CA THR A 51 -3.24 1.73 20.15
C THR A 51 -3.24 0.34 19.54
N ALA A 52 -3.20 -0.67 20.40
CA ALA A 52 -3.42 -2.06 20.00
C ALA A 52 -4.81 -2.49 20.48
N VAL A 53 -5.61 -3.11 19.63
CA VAL A 53 -6.99 -3.50 19.98
C VAL A 53 -7.29 -4.89 19.45
N GLY A 54 -7.99 -5.69 20.27
CA GLY A 54 -8.52 -6.99 19.86
C GLY A 54 -7.60 -8.17 20.11
N PHE A 55 -6.50 -8.00 20.85
CA PHE A 55 -5.61 -9.10 21.23
C PHE A 55 -6.14 -9.85 22.45
N SER A 56 -5.70 -11.11 22.62
CA SER A 56 -5.97 -11.85 23.85
C SER A 56 -5.39 -11.13 25.07
N PRO A 57 -5.94 -11.33 26.28
CA PRO A 57 -5.44 -10.67 27.49
C PRO A 57 -3.93 -10.85 27.72
N GLU A 58 -3.40 -12.02 27.37
CA GLU A 58 -1.97 -12.36 27.47
C GLU A 58 -1.09 -11.54 26.51
N MET A 59 -1.58 -11.24 25.30
CA MET A 59 -0.82 -10.56 24.25
C MET A 59 -1.07 -9.05 24.21
N GLN A 60 -2.16 -8.56 24.80
CA GLN A 60 -2.58 -7.18 24.71
C GLN A 60 -1.53 -6.20 25.26
N GLY A 61 -0.88 -6.55 26.38
CA GLY A 61 0.20 -5.73 26.95
C GLY A 61 1.39 -5.61 26.00
N TYR A 62 1.88 -6.74 25.49
CA TYR A 62 2.99 -6.78 24.53
C TYR A 62 2.65 -6.05 23.22
N ALA A 63 1.46 -6.27 22.65
CA ALA A 63 1.04 -5.59 21.43
C ALA A 63 0.97 -4.07 21.62
N THR A 64 0.54 -3.62 22.81
CA THR A 64 0.52 -2.19 23.17
C THR A 64 1.93 -1.62 23.24
N GLU A 65 2.87 -2.32 23.89
CA GLU A 65 4.27 -1.89 23.94
C GLU A 65 4.89 -1.81 22.55
N VAL A 66 4.68 -2.84 21.71
CA VAL A 66 5.20 -2.88 20.35
C VAL A 66 4.67 -1.69 19.55
N VAL A 67 3.34 -1.46 19.50
CA VAL A 67 2.79 -0.37 18.68
C VAL A 67 3.32 1.00 19.13
N GLN A 68 3.53 1.20 20.44
CA GLN A 68 4.09 2.46 20.96
C GLN A 68 5.51 2.73 20.46
N SER A 69 6.32 1.68 20.33
CA SER A 69 7.70 1.76 19.85
C SER A 69 7.86 1.99 18.34
N LEU A 70 6.80 1.80 17.54
CA LEU A 70 6.87 1.89 16.09
C LEU A 70 6.87 3.34 15.60
N HIS A 71 7.71 3.65 14.61
CA HIS A 71 7.66 4.94 13.91
C HIS A 71 7.47 4.71 12.41
N LEU A 72 6.46 5.39 11.84
CA LEU A 72 6.18 5.34 10.42
C LEU A 72 6.84 6.56 9.76
N GLY A 73 7.62 6.31 8.72
CA GLY A 73 8.23 7.32 7.88
C GLY A 73 7.70 7.24 6.46
N VAL A 74 7.80 8.34 5.73
CA VAL A 74 7.50 8.39 4.30
C VAL A 74 8.65 9.03 3.54
N HIS A 75 8.92 8.48 2.37
CA HIS A 75 9.67 9.18 1.34
C HIS A 75 8.74 9.48 0.17
N LEU A 76 8.58 10.77 -0.15
CA LEU A 76 7.72 11.25 -1.24
C LEU A 76 8.56 11.52 -2.48
N ALA A 77 8.15 10.96 -3.61
CA ALA A 77 8.82 11.25 -4.87
C ALA A 77 8.58 12.70 -5.32
N SER A 78 9.57 13.27 -6.00
CA SER A 78 9.59 14.69 -6.38
C SER A 78 8.73 15.04 -7.61
N GLY A 79 8.17 14.05 -8.31
CA GLY A 79 7.30 14.26 -9.48
C GLY A 79 6.86 12.95 -10.13
N PRO A 80 5.85 12.94 -11.03
CA PRO A 80 5.32 11.74 -11.67
C PRO A 80 6.26 11.16 -12.76
N PRO A 81 6.24 9.84 -13.04
CA PRO A 81 5.60 8.77 -12.28
C PRO A 81 6.51 8.31 -11.14
N GLY A 82 6.99 9.24 -10.31
CA GLY A 82 7.89 8.95 -9.22
C GLY A 82 7.30 7.99 -8.21
N LEU A 83 8.20 7.25 -7.55
CA LEU A 83 7.85 6.20 -6.62
C LEU A 83 8.12 6.65 -5.19
N SER A 84 7.05 6.81 -4.42
CA SER A 84 7.12 6.98 -2.97
C SER A 84 7.30 5.64 -2.27
N CYS A 85 7.84 5.65 -1.07
CA CYS A 85 7.93 4.47 -0.23
C CYS A 85 7.66 4.79 1.24
N LEU A 86 7.26 3.76 1.99
CA LEU A 86 7.05 3.85 3.44
C LEU A 86 8.20 3.18 4.18
N GLY A 87 8.51 3.72 5.34
CA GLY A 87 9.44 3.17 6.30
C GLY A 87 8.74 2.82 7.60
N LEU A 88 9.03 1.67 8.21
CA LEU A 88 8.55 1.30 9.55
C LEU A 88 9.73 0.95 10.46
N ARG A 89 10.12 1.90 11.33
CA ARG A 89 11.16 1.70 12.34
C ARG A 89 10.62 0.82 13.47
N GLY A 90 11.40 -0.19 13.85
CA GLY A 90 10.97 -1.23 14.81
C GLY A 90 10.05 -2.30 14.19
N GLY A 91 9.80 -2.24 12.88
CA GLY A 91 8.97 -3.21 12.17
C GLY A 91 9.73 -4.47 11.76
N SER A 92 8.98 -5.55 11.50
CA SER A 92 9.53 -6.78 10.91
C SER A 92 9.91 -6.58 9.43
N PRO A 93 11.00 -7.18 8.92
CA PRO A 93 11.37 -7.12 7.50
C PRO A 93 10.32 -7.71 6.56
N LEU A 94 9.31 -8.41 7.09
CA LEU A 94 8.15 -8.90 6.34
C LEU A 94 7.03 -7.86 6.19
N THR A 95 7.27 -6.62 6.64
CA THR A 95 6.28 -5.54 6.55
C THR A 95 6.03 -5.15 5.09
N LYS A 96 4.75 -5.06 4.73
CA LYS A 96 4.31 -4.62 3.41
C LYS A 96 3.03 -3.80 3.49
N VAL A 97 2.81 -2.95 2.51
CA VAL A 97 1.54 -2.27 2.30
C VAL A 97 0.52 -3.25 1.72
N GLU A 98 -0.57 -3.45 2.43
CA GLU A 98 -1.67 -4.33 2.01
C GLU A 98 -2.73 -3.57 1.22
N ALA A 99 -3.14 -2.40 1.71
CA ALA A 99 -4.16 -1.55 1.09
C ALA A 99 -3.94 -0.08 1.43
N VAL A 100 -4.38 0.80 0.52
CA VAL A 100 -4.42 2.26 0.75
C VAL A 100 -5.68 2.82 0.12
N ASP A 101 -6.43 3.64 0.85
CA ASP A 101 -7.61 4.34 0.35
C ASP A 101 -7.98 5.50 1.28
N GLN A 102 -8.29 6.68 0.71
CA GLN A 102 -8.85 7.83 1.44
C GLN A 102 -8.11 8.15 2.76
N GLY A 103 -6.78 8.29 2.70
CA GLY A 103 -5.96 8.64 3.87
C GLY A 103 -5.67 7.50 4.83
N ILE A 104 -6.25 6.32 4.63
CA ILE A 104 -5.97 5.12 5.43
C ILE A 104 -4.92 4.26 4.72
N ILE A 105 -3.86 3.90 5.45
CA ILE A 105 -2.88 2.89 5.02
C ILE A 105 -3.02 1.67 5.92
N VAL A 106 -3.12 0.49 5.32
CA VAL A 106 -3.04 -0.78 6.02
C VAL A 106 -1.75 -1.49 5.65
N LEU A 107 -0.90 -1.72 6.65
CA LEU A 107 0.30 -2.54 6.55
C LEU A 107 0.03 -3.92 7.14
N THR A 108 0.61 -4.94 6.53
CA THR A 108 0.73 -6.26 7.13
C THR A 108 2.15 -6.40 7.67
N THR A 109 2.31 -6.85 8.91
CA THR A 109 3.61 -7.14 9.51
C THR A 109 3.54 -8.35 10.44
N THR A 110 4.66 -8.71 11.05
CA THR A 110 4.74 -9.74 12.09
C THR A 110 5.42 -9.17 13.32
N PHE A 111 5.26 -9.81 14.47
CA PHE A 111 6.11 -9.49 15.62
C PHE A 111 7.56 -9.88 15.31
N LEU A 112 8.53 -9.08 15.77
CA LEU A 112 9.96 -9.33 15.55
C LEU A 112 10.44 -10.67 16.12
N HIS A 113 9.84 -11.09 17.24
CA HIS A 113 10.19 -12.33 17.93
C HIS A 113 9.24 -13.50 17.60
N ASP A 114 8.16 -13.25 16.85
CA ASP A 114 7.19 -14.27 16.44
C ASP A 114 6.68 -13.98 15.01
N PHE A 115 7.42 -14.50 14.04
CA PHE A 115 7.08 -14.41 12.61
C PHE A 115 5.87 -15.27 12.22
N SER A 116 5.33 -16.10 13.12
CA SER A 116 4.15 -16.92 12.84
C SER A 116 2.85 -16.14 12.94
N ARG A 117 2.86 -14.99 13.65
CA ARG A 117 1.67 -14.16 13.85
C ARG A 117 1.69 -12.94 12.95
N ILE A 118 0.72 -12.90 12.05
CA ILE A 118 0.47 -11.74 11.21
C ILE A 118 -0.38 -10.73 11.98
N VAL A 119 0.01 -9.46 11.92
CA VAL A 119 -0.74 -8.33 12.47
C VAL A 119 -0.95 -7.27 11.39
N TYR A 120 -2.06 -6.56 11.49
CA TYR A 120 -2.35 -5.39 10.69
C TYR A 120 -2.00 -4.13 11.47
N LEU A 121 -1.26 -3.22 10.85
CA LEU A 121 -1.08 -1.86 11.30
C LEU A 121 -1.90 -0.95 10.41
N VAL A 122 -2.73 -0.11 10.99
CA VAL A 122 -3.60 0.81 10.26
C VAL A 122 -3.24 2.22 10.66
N TYR A 123 -2.68 2.96 9.71
CA TYR A 123 -2.38 4.37 9.87
C TYR A 123 -3.53 5.19 9.27
N ASP A 124 -4.16 6.01 10.10
CA ASP A 124 -5.16 6.99 9.71
C ASP A 124 -4.48 8.36 9.64
N ALA A 125 -4.30 8.88 8.42
CA ALA A 125 -3.59 10.13 8.20
C ALA A 125 -4.37 11.36 8.68
N ASP A 126 -5.72 11.31 8.70
CA ASP A 126 -6.55 12.44 9.11
C ASP A 126 -6.40 12.71 10.61
N ASN A 127 -6.38 11.65 11.41
CA ASN A 127 -6.23 11.72 12.87
C ASN A 127 -4.76 11.59 13.33
N GLY A 128 -3.86 11.14 12.45
CA GLY A 128 -2.50 10.76 12.80
C GLY A 128 -2.50 9.64 13.83
N SER A 129 -3.36 8.63 13.67
CA SER A 129 -3.45 7.49 14.60
C SER A 129 -2.88 6.22 13.95
N LEU A 130 -2.27 5.37 14.78
CA LEU A 130 -1.75 4.07 14.39
C LEU A 130 -2.40 2.98 15.24
N HIS A 131 -3.25 2.19 14.61
CA HIS A 131 -3.94 1.07 15.24
C HIS A 131 -3.29 -0.25 14.88
N MET A 132 -3.05 -1.10 15.87
CA MET A 132 -2.61 -2.48 15.67
C MET A 132 -3.75 -3.45 15.94
N ALA A 133 -3.98 -4.39 15.02
CA ALA A 133 -4.99 -5.43 15.14
C ALA A 133 -4.41 -6.80 14.78
N PRO A 134 -4.82 -7.89 15.45
CA PRO A 134 -4.40 -9.23 15.06
C PRO A 134 -5.06 -9.62 13.74
N ALA A 135 -4.38 -10.42 12.92
CA ALA A 135 -5.05 -11.10 11.81
C ALA A 135 -6.09 -12.10 12.34
N PRO A 136 -7.15 -12.44 11.57
CA PRO A 136 -8.12 -13.44 11.97
C PRO A 136 -7.49 -14.80 12.32
N GLU A 137 -7.89 -15.40 13.44
CA GLU A 137 -7.41 -16.71 13.91
C GLU A 137 -7.94 -17.85 13.03
N ASP A 138 -7.22 -18.22 11.97
CA ASP A 138 -7.46 -19.47 11.24
C ASP A 138 -6.17 -19.95 10.53
N PRO A 139 -5.73 -21.21 10.74
CA PRO A 139 -4.48 -21.74 10.16
C PRO A 139 -4.45 -21.76 8.63
N SER A 140 -5.61 -21.67 7.96
CA SER A 140 -5.69 -21.57 6.50
C SER A 140 -5.06 -20.28 5.94
N TRP A 141 -4.92 -19.22 6.76
CA TRP A 141 -4.30 -17.95 6.35
C TRP A 141 -2.78 -18.07 6.21
N LEU A 142 -2.16 -18.95 7.01
CA LEU A 142 -0.72 -19.16 7.04
C LEU A 142 -0.23 -20.03 5.87
N PHE A 143 -1.11 -20.86 5.27
CA PHE A 143 -0.70 -21.91 4.34
C PHE A 143 -1.37 -21.89 2.96
N MET A 144 -2.45 -21.16 2.74
CA MET A 144 -3.21 -21.31 1.48
C MET A 144 -2.75 -20.46 0.30
N GLY A 145 -1.85 -19.48 0.47
CA GLY A 145 -1.45 -18.60 -0.65
C GLY A 145 -2.64 -17.90 -1.35
N LEU A 146 -3.82 -17.92 -0.71
CA LEU A 146 -5.02 -17.27 -1.19
C LEU A 146 -4.87 -15.79 -0.86
N THR A 147 -4.82 -15.01 -1.92
CA THR A 147 -4.78 -13.55 -1.96
C THR A 147 -6.09 -13.01 -1.40
N VAL A 148 -6.25 -13.03 -0.07
CA VAL A 148 -7.34 -12.29 0.58
C VAL A 148 -6.95 -10.82 0.53
N ARG A 149 -7.42 -10.12 -0.49
CA ARG A 149 -7.24 -8.67 -0.60
C ARG A 149 -8.12 -7.96 0.42
N LEU A 150 -7.48 -7.14 1.24
CA LEU A 150 -8.16 -6.34 2.24
C LEU A 150 -8.86 -5.15 1.57
N LEU A 151 -10.11 -4.90 1.93
CA LEU A 151 -10.85 -3.72 1.52
C LEU A 151 -10.92 -2.75 2.70
N ILE A 152 -10.52 -1.50 2.46
CA ILE A 152 -10.79 -0.38 3.35
C ILE A 152 -12.14 0.20 2.91
N VAL A 153 -13.05 0.36 3.86
CA VAL A 153 -14.35 1.00 3.62
C VAL A 153 -14.45 2.21 4.53
N CYS A 154 -14.43 3.40 3.93
CA CYS A 154 -14.59 4.66 4.64
C CYS A 154 -16.03 5.18 4.43
N PRO A 155 -16.85 5.29 5.49
CA PRO A 155 -18.16 5.91 5.37
C PRO A 155 -18.00 7.42 5.25
N SER A 156 -19.00 8.10 4.67
CA SER A 156 -19.03 9.57 4.62
C SER A 156 -19.07 10.22 6.00
N TYR A 157 -19.50 9.47 7.02
CA TYR A 157 -19.51 9.86 8.43
C TYR A 157 -19.21 8.63 9.29
N GLY A 158 -18.11 8.63 10.04
CA GLY A 158 -17.73 7.56 10.98
C GLY A 158 -16.33 6.99 10.75
N HIS A 159 -15.95 6.03 11.59
CA HIS A 159 -14.66 5.36 11.50
C HIS A 159 -14.56 4.43 10.29
N TYR A 160 -13.35 4.26 9.76
CA TYR A 160 -13.07 3.31 8.70
C TYR A 160 -13.34 1.86 9.16
N THR A 161 -13.60 0.98 8.21
CA THR A 161 -13.86 -0.45 8.46
C THR A 161 -13.00 -1.29 7.54
N LEU A 162 -12.34 -2.32 8.08
CA LEU A 162 -11.58 -3.27 7.29
C LEU A 162 -12.43 -4.50 6.99
N ALA A 163 -12.45 -4.94 5.74
CA ALA A 163 -13.28 -6.06 5.30
C ALA A 163 -12.49 -7.09 4.50
N LEU A 164 -12.65 -8.37 4.86
CA LEU A 164 -12.01 -9.52 4.24
C LEU A 164 -13.08 -10.52 3.80
N LEU A 165 -13.16 -10.79 2.49
CA LEU A 165 -14.11 -11.74 1.93
C LEU A 165 -13.53 -13.15 1.93
N ARG A 166 -14.24 -14.08 2.57
CA ARG A 166 -13.79 -15.44 2.84
C ARG A 166 -14.80 -16.48 2.35
N LYS A 167 -14.28 -17.65 1.93
CA LYS A 167 -15.04 -18.89 1.81
C LYS A 167 -14.95 -19.68 3.13
N LEU A 168 -16.08 -20.19 3.64
CA LEU A 168 -16.08 -21.06 4.82
C LEU A 168 -15.85 -22.51 4.37
N ASP A 169 -14.92 -23.19 5.02
CA ASP A 169 -14.66 -24.62 4.84
C ASP A 169 -15.40 -25.40 5.94
N GLY A 170 -16.00 -26.55 5.59
CA GLY A 170 -16.51 -27.51 6.58
C GLY A 170 -18.02 -27.63 6.77
N GLU A 171 -18.88 -26.87 6.07
CA GLU A 171 -20.33 -27.15 6.09
C GLU A 171 -20.70 -28.12 4.95
N ALA A 172 -21.27 -29.27 5.32
CA ALA A 172 -21.64 -30.39 4.44
C ALA A 172 -22.73 -30.06 3.41
N GLU A 173 -23.33 -28.87 3.49
CA GLU A 173 -24.10 -28.26 2.41
C GLU A 173 -23.36 -27.01 1.94
N GLY A 174 -22.89 -27.04 0.69
CA GLY A 174 -22.13 -25.96 0.10
C GLY A 174 -22.91 -24.64 0.13
N ASP A 175 -22.21 -23.54 0.50
CA ASP A 175 -22.36 -22.18 -0.08
C ASP A 175 -21.96 -21.03 0.83
N ALA A 176 -21.59 -21.27 2.08
CA ALA A 176 -21.35 -20.19 3.01
C ALA A 176 -20.04 -19.43 2.70
N HIS A 177 -20.15 -18.26 2.08
CA HIS A 177 -19.12 -17.22 2.16
C HIS A 177 -19.39 -16.38 3.40
N ALA A 178 -18.35 -15.78 3.96
CA ALA A 178 -18.48 -14.82 5.04
C ALA A 178 -17.59 -13.61 4.80
N LEU A 179 -18.07 -12.46 5.25
CA LEU A 179 -17.26 -11.27 5.34
C LEU A 179 -16.78 -11.13 6.78
N LEU A 180 -15.47 -11.02 6.96
CA LEU A 180 -14.87 -10.68 8.24
C LEU A 180 -14.66 -9.17 8.27
N VAL A 181 -15.14 -8.54 9.33
CA VAL A 181 -15.14 -7.09 9.47
C VAL A 181 -14.45 -6.69 10.77
N TRP A 182 -13.56 -5.72 10.69
CA TRP A 182 -12.89 -5.13 11.84
C TRP A 182 -13.07 -3.61 11.84
N GLN A 183 -13.26 -3.05 13.03
CA GLN A 183 -13.45 -1.62 13.26
C GLN A 183 -12.55 -1.15 14.41
N PRO A 184 -11.92 0.04 14.28
CA PRO A 184 -11.21 0.65 15.38
C PRO A 184 -12.20 0.98 16.51
N GLY A 185 -11.85 0.62 17.75
CA GLY A 185 -12.72 0.75 18.93
C GLY A 185 -13.55 -0.49 19.26
N SER A 186 -13.57 -1.52 18.40
CA SER A 186 -14.18 -2.80 18.78
C SER A 186 -13.30 -3.53 19.79
N SER A 187 -13.68 -3.51 21.07
CA SER A 187 -13.01 -4.30 22.11
C SER A 187 -13.51 -5.76 22.19
N SER A 188 -14.28 -6.21 21.19
CA SER A 188 -14.84 -7.56 21.18
C SER A 188 -13.76 -8.62 21.02
N LEU A 189 -14.01 -9.80 21.60
CA LEU A 189 -13.23 -11.01 21.36
C LEU A 189 -14.17 -12.07 20.77
N PRO A 190 -13.96 -12.54 19.52
CA PRO A 190 -12.91 -12.13 18.59
C PRO A 190 -13.10 -10.69 18.07
N PRO A 191 -12.03 -9.99 17.65
CA PRO A 191 -12.11 -8.61 17.17
C PRO A 191 -12.68 -8.51 15.75
N TRP A 192 -12.60 -9.59 14.98
CA TRP A 192 -13.19 -9.70 13.66
C TRP A 192 -14.61 -10.25 13.77
N SER A 193 -15.59 -9.42 13.41
CA SER A 193 -16.98 -9.83 13.33
C SER A 193 -17.25 -10.58 12.03
N LYS A 194 -17.98 -11.69 12.11
CA LYS A 194 -18.36 -12.52 10.96
C LYS A 194 -19.76 -12.19 10.48
N ILE A 195 -19.89 -11.75 9.22
CA ILE A 195 -21.16 -11.49 8.55
C ILE A 195 -21.39 -12.57 7.49
N LYS A 196 -22.59 -13.18 7.47
CA LYS A 196 -22.94 -14.20 6.47
C LYS A 196 -23.11 -13.54 5.10
N ALA A 197 -22.42 -14.06 4.09
CA ALA A 197 -22.51 -13.58 2.71
C ALA A 197 -23.29 -14.57 1.85
N VAL A 198 -24.28 -14.07 1.10
CA VAL A 198 -25.12 -14.86 0.19
C VAL A 198 -25.01 -14.32 -1.23
N GLY A 199 -25.05 -15.22 -2.21
CA GLY A 199 -25.00 -14.90 -3.66
C GLY A 199 -23.61 -15.04 -4.29
N VAL A 200 -22.53 -15.13 -3.50
CA VAL A 200 -21.16 -15.13 -4.04
C VAL A 200 -20.89 -16.27 -5.04
N LYS A 201 -21.30 -17.51 -4.74
CA LYS A 201 -21.04 -18.66 -5.63
C LYS A 201 -21.93 -18.71 -6.87
N SER A 202 -23.20 -18.37 -6.75
CA SER A 202 -24.13 -18.38 -7.90
C SER A 202 -23.64 -17.51 -9.05
N HIS A 203 -22.80 -16.51 -8.73
CA HIS A 203 -22.25 -15.59 -9.71
C HIS A 203 -20.90 -16.01 -10.31
N ILE A 204 -20.16 -16.90 -9.65
CA ILE A 204 -18.78 -17.31 -10.05
C ILE A 204 -18.78 -18.78 -10.53
N GLY A 205 -19.94 -19.43 -10.52
CA GLY A 205 -20.12 -20.82 -10.89
C GLY A 205 -19.44 -21.78 -9.92
N LYS A 206 -18.94 -22.93 -10.42
CA LYS A 206 -18.24 -23.94 -9.60
C LYS A 206 -16.85 -23.51 -9.11
N SER A 207 -16.41 -22.31 -9.47
CA SER A 207 -15.04 -21.87 -9.25
C SER A 207 -14.92 -20.93 -8.04
N SER A 208 -13.81 -21.01 -7.30
CA SER A 208 -13.57 -20.15 -6.15
C SER A 208 -13.25 -18.73 -6.59
N LEU A 209 -13.83 -17.74 -5.91
CA LEU A 209 -13.43 -16.34 -6.03
C LEU A 209 -11.98 -16.18 -5.56
N GLN A 210 -11.18 -15.46 -6.33
CA GLN A 210 -9.87 -15.00 -5.89
C GLN A 210 -9.72 -13.54 -6.28
N ALA A 211 -9.82 -12.66 -5.29
CA ALA A 211 -9.74 -11.22 -5.50
C ALA A 211 -8.27 -10.82 -5.75
N ASP A 212 -7.99 -10.21 -6.89
CA ASP A 212 -6.67 -9.65 -7.19
C ASP A 212 -6.58 -8.18 -6.75
N CYS A 213 -7.71 -7.47 -6.73
CA CYS A 213 -7.82 -6.10 -6.25
C CYS A 213 -9.17 -5.84 -5.57
N THR A 214 -9.18 -4.82 -4.72
CA THR A 214 -10.32 -4.35 -3.94
C THR A 214 -10.42 -2.84 -4.05
N PHE A 215 -11.63 -2.32 -4.13
CA PHE A 215 -11.89 -0.89 -4.17
C PHE A 215 -13.33 -0.59 -3.79
N SER A 216 -13.58 0.66 -3.40
CA SER A 216 -14.92 1.18 -3.18
C SER A 216 -15.31 2.16 -4.28
N ALA A 217 -16.54 2.04 -4.80
CA ALA A 217 -17.05 2.86 -5.88
C ALA A 217 -18.54 3.18 -5.68
N SER A 218 -18.89 4.46 -5.52
CA SER A 218 -20.30 4.92 -5.45
C SER A 218 -21.16 4.14 -4.45
N GLY A 219 -20.62 3.89 -3.25
CA GLY A 219 -21.31 3.13 -2.20
C GLY A 219 -21.32 1.61 -2.41
N MET A 220 -20.57 1.10 -3.38
CA MET A 220 -20.30 -0.33 -3.54
C MET A 220 -18.93 -0.69 -3.00
N SER A 221 -18.86 -1.83 -2.33
CA SER A 221 -17.63 -2.50 -1.92
C SER A 221 -17.36 -3.64 -2.90
N CYS A 222 -16.21 -3.59 -3.58
CA CYS A 222 -15.91 -4.46 -4.71
C CYS A 222 -14.69 -5.35 -4.45
N TRP A 223 -14.82 -6.63 -4.82
CA TRP A 223 -13.75 -7.63 -4.89
C TRP A 223 -13.64 -8.09 -6.33
N ALA A 224 -12.56 -7.70 -7.00
CA ALA A 224 -12.36 -7.95 -8.42
C ALA A 224 -11.40 -9.13 -8.65
N ASP A 225 -11.88 -10.11 -9.38
CA ASP A 225 -11.10 -11.19 -9.99
C ASP A 225 -10.79 -10.76 -11.43
N LEU A 226 -9.53 -10.42 -11.70
CA LEU A 226 -9.07 -9.86 -12.98
C LEU A 226 -9.17 -10.86 -14.15
N LEU A 227 -9.62 -12.09 -13.91
CA LEU A 227 -9.91 -13.09 -14.94
C LEU A 227 -11.40 -13.34 -15.14
N ARG A 228 -12.26 -12.92 -14.21
CA ARG A 228 -13.69 -13.30 -14.24
C ARG A 228 -14.65 -12.13 -14.17
N GLY A 229 -14.40 -11.18 -13.27
CA GLY A 229 -15.30 -10.07 -13.03
C GLY A 229 -15.26 -9.61 -11.58
N VAL A 230 -16.29 -8.89 -11.19
CA VAL A 230 -16.33 -8.20 -9.89
C VAL A 230 -17.50 -8.72 -9.08
N THR A 231 -17.22 -9.18 -7.87
CA THR A 231 -18.23 -9.45 -6.86
C THR A 231 -18.35 -8.19 -5.99
N PHE A 232 -19.57 -7.70 -5.78
CA PHE A 232 -19.76 -6.46 -5.03
C PHE A 232 -20.95 -6.55 -4.08
N CYS A 233 -20.96 -5.68 -3.07
CA CYS A 233 -22.10 -5.47 -2.18
C CYS A 233 -22.26 -3.97 -1.88
N ASN A 234 -23.43 -3.58 -1.38
CA ASN A 234 -23.66 -2.19 -0.97
C ASN A 234 -23.00 -1.94 0.40
N SER A 235 -22.12 -0.94 0.46
CA SER A 235 -21.35 -0.57 1.65
C SER A 235 -22.24 -0.13 2.82
N GLY A 236 -23.47 0.36 2.57
CA GLY A 236 -24.42 0.70 3.63
C GLY A 236 -24.78 -0.47 4.56
N GLY A 237 -24.67 -1.71 4.07
CA GLY A 237 -24.85 -2.92 4.89
C GLY A 237 -23.65 -3.28 5.78
N LEU A 238 -22.50 -2.63 5.60
CA LEU A 238 -21.26 -2.86 6.37
C LEU A 238 -21.17 -1.96 7.61
N PHE A 239 -21.89 -0.83 7.62
CA PHE A 239 -21.74 0.25 8.60
C PHE A 239 -22.88 0.37 9.62
N THR A 240 -23.83 -0.56 9.65
CA THR A 240 -24.95 -0.47 10.61
C THR A 240 -24.45 -0.69 12.03
N THR A 241 -24.38 0.39 12.81
CA THR A 241 -24.09 0.43 14.24
C THR A 241 -25.04 -0.49 15.01
N GLY A 242 -24.61 -1.71 15.32
CA GLY A 242 -25.46 -2.71 15.97
C GLY A 242 -25.29 -4.13 15.46
N LEU A 243 -24.05 -4.56 15.21
CA LEU A 243 -23.75 -5.98 14.98
C LEU A 243 -24.09 -6.89 16.18
N HIS A 244 -24.48 -6.30 17.32
CA HIS A 244 -25.10 -7.00 18.43
C HIS A 244 -26.60 -7.25 18.12
N ASN A 245 -26.95 -8.52 17.88
CA ASN A 245 -28.29 -9.12 17.99
C ASN A 245 -29.15 -9.38 16.73
N LYS A 246 -28.67 -9.16 15.50
CA LYS A 246 -29.35 -9.72 14.31
C LYS A 246 -28.37 -10.41 13.38
N GLN A 247 -28.69 -11.62 12.94
CA GLN A 247 -27.99 -12.32 11.86
C GLN A 247 -28.15 -11.52 10.57
N HIS A 248 -27.24 -10.57 10.33
CA HIS A 248 -27.21 -9.80 9.11
C HIS A 248 -26.70 -10.69 7.98
N ILE A 249 -27.48 -10.74 6.90
CA ILE A 249 -27.14 -11.45 5.67
C ILE A 249 -26.83 -10.41 4.60
N LEU A 250 -25.58 -10.38 4.14
CA LEU A 250 -25.15 -9.49 3.07
C LEU A 250 -25.42 -10.15 1.71
N LYS A 251 -26.15 -9.44 0.84
CA LYS A 251 -26.39 -9.90 -0.54
C LYS A 251 -25.29 -9.34 -1.46
N PHE A 252 -24.68 -10.23 -2.22
CA PHE A 252 -23.70 -9.88 -3.24
C PHE A 252 -24.32 -9.86 -4.62
N GLY A 253 -23.87 -8.93 -5.45
CA GLY A 253 -24.07 -8.91 -6.89
C GLY A 253 -22.78 -9.24 -7.63
N PHE A 254 -22.88 -9.39 -8.95
CA PHE A 254 -21.73 -9.63 -9.81
C PHE A 254 -21.92 -9.01 -11.19
N PHE A 255 -20.83 -8.52 -11.76
CA PHE A 255 -20.75 -8.18 -13.17
C PHE A 255 -19.47 -8.77 -13.78
N PRO A 256 -19.55 -9.36 -14.98
CA PRO A 256 -18.41 -9.99 -15.63
C PRO A 256 -17.41 -8.95 -16.15
N LEU A 257 -16.23 -9.39 -16.57
CA LEU A 257 -15.30 -8.60 -17.40
C LEU A 257 -15.92 -8.22 -18.76
N PRO A 258 -15.31 -7.30 -19.53
CA PRO A 258 -15.70 -7.06 -20.92
C PRO A 258 -15.81 -8.37 -21.71
N GLN A 259 -16.85 -8.51 -22.53
CA GLN A 259 -17.23 -9.79 -23.16
C GLN A 259 -16.07 -10.45 -23.94
N GLU A 260 -15.27 -9.64 -24.66
CA GLU A 260 -14.10 -10.10 -25.41
C GLU A 260 -13.00 -10.73 -24.55
N LEU A 261 -12.95 -10.42 -23.26
CA LEU A 261 -11.96 -10.96 -22.32
C LEU A 261 -12.47 -12.12 -21.51
N VAL A 262 -13.80 -12.23 -21.34
CA VAL A 262 -14.41 -13.39 -20.69
C VAL A 262 -13.98 -14.66 -21.43
N GLU A 263 -14.06 -14.66 -22.75
CA GLU A 263 -13.69 -15.81 -23.57
C GLU A 263 -12.21 -16.17 -23.45
N LYS A 264 -11.32 -15.17 -23.56
CA LYS A 264 -9.86 -15.36 -23.38
C LYS A 264 -9.47 -15.90 -22.01
N SER A 265 -10.30 -15.67 -21.00
CA SER A 265 -10.00 -16.02 -19.60
C SER A 265 -10.63 -17.35 -19.15
N LYS A 266 -11.51 -17.97 -19.95
CA LYS A 266 -12.27 -19.20 -19.57
C LYS A 266 -11.38 -20.38 -19.20
N ASP A 267 -10.28 -20.58 -19.92
CA ASP A 267 -9.41 -21.75 -19.76
C ASP A 267 -8.22 -21.50 -18.82
N HIS A 268 -8.10 -20.29 -18.28
CA HIS A 268 -6.97 -19.92 -17.45
C HIS A 268 -7.08 -20.49 -16.04
N ARG A 269 -6.18 -21.42 -15.71
CA ARG A 269 -6.05 -21.97 -14.34
C ARG A 269 -4.95 -21.23 -13.58
N ARG A 270 -5.33 -20.51 -12.53
CA ARG A 270 -4.44 -19.76 -11.63
C ARG A 270 -3.34 -20.60 -10.95
N SER A 271 -3.52 -21.91 -10.85
CA SER A 271 -2.55 -22.83 -10.22
C SER A 271 -1.38 -23.24 -11.13
N ASN A 272 -1.31 -22.73 -12.36
CA ASN A 272 -0.24 -23.05 -13.29
C ASN A 272 0.87 -22.01 -13.20
N SER A 273 2.06 -22.40 -12.69
CA SER A 273 3.25 -21.54 -12.59
C SER A 273 3.83 -21.10 -13.95
N ARG A 274 3.20 -21.51 -15.06
CA ARG A 274 3.66 -21.28 -16.43
C ARG A 274 3.16 -19.97 -17.06
N VAL A 275 2.34 -19.19 -16.35
CA VAL A 275 1.83 -17.89 -16.83
C VAL A 275 2.02 -16.85 -15.75
N ALA A 276 2.26 -15.60 -16.16
CA ALA A 276 2.29 -14.47 -15.25
C ALA A 276 0.98 -14.33 -14.46
N ARG A 277 1.08 -13.81 -13.24
CA ARG A 277 -0.11 -13.49 -12.44
C ARG A 277 -0.94 -12.41 -13.13
N PRO A 278 -2.27 -12.38 -12.95
CA PRO A 278 -3.14 -11.39 -13.60
C PRO A 278 -2.70 -9.93 -13.43
N GLU A 279 -2.15 -9.58 -12.26
CA GLU A 279 -1.68 -8.22 -11.96
C GLU A 279 -0.53 -7.76 -12.87
N ALA A 280 0.18 -8.68 -13.54
CA ALA A 280 1.22 -8.35 -14.49
C ALA A 280 0.68 -7.77 -15.80
N TYR A 281 -0.61 -7.95 -16.11
CA TYR A 281 -1.19 -7.50 -17.37
C TYR A 281 -2.59 -6.92 -17.25
N ARG A 282 -3.19 -6.93 -16.05
CA ARG A 282 -4.51 -6.37 -15.79
C ARG A 282 -4.53 -5.61 -14.48
N THR A 283 -5.38 -4.58 -14.42
CA THR A 283 -5.70 -3.89 -13.17
C THR A 283 -7.11 -3.33 -13.22
N MET A 284 -7.73 -3.16 -12.06
CA MET A 284 -9.05 -2.57 -11.92
C MET A 284 -9.08 -1.68 -10.68
N GLY A 285 -9.79 -0.57 -10.76
CA GLY A 285 -9.89 0.35 -9.65
C GLY A 285 -10.80 1.52 -9.96
N THR A 286 -10.78 2.51 -9.08
CA THR A 286 -11.52 3.76 -9.25
C THR A 286 -10.60 4.90 -9.64
N THR A 287 -11.11 5.76 -10.52
CA THR A 287 -10.43 6.99 -10.92
C THR A 287 -11.38 8.16 -10.72
N LEU A 288 -10.86 9.27 -10.18
CA LEU A 288 -11.61 10.50 -10.01
C LEU A 288 -11.84 11.16 -11.38
N GLN A 289 -13.10 11.38 -11.73
CA GLN A 289 -13.48 12.11 -12.93
C GLN A 289 -13.98 13.52 -12.57
N THR A 290 -13.34 14.53 -13.16
CA THR A 290 -13.60 15.96 -12.88
C THR A 290 -14.09 16.74 -14.13
N TRP A 291 -14.29 16.06 -15.25
CA TRP A 291 -14.40 16.66 -16.60
C TRP A 291 -15.59 17.62 -16.82
N TRP A 292 -16.58 17.65 -15.91
CA TRP A 292 -17.76 18.51 -16.09
C TRP A 292 -17.92 19.47 -14.92
N ARG A 293 -17.58 20.76 -15.12
CA ARG A 293 -17.82 21.87 -14.17
C ARG A 293 -19.25 21.98 -13.62
N LYS A 294 -20.23 21.27 -14.21
CA LYS A 294 -21.64 21.25 -13.80
C LYS A 294 -22.03 20.05 -12.92
N PHE A 295 -21.20 19.02 -12.82
CA PHE A 295 -21.47 17.85 -11.98
C PHE A 295 -20.42 17.75 -10.87
N PRO A 296 -20.81 17.31 -9.66
CA PRO A 296 -19.83 17.01 -8.63
C PRO A 296 -18.87 15.92 -9.13
N PRO A 297 -17.60 15.95 -8.70
CA PRO A 297 -16.64 14.91 -9.02
C PRO A 297 -17.19 13.54 -8.60
N PHE A 298 -17.01 12.54 -9.45
CA PHE A 298 -17.46 11.18 -9.16
C PHE A 298 -16.36 10.17 -9.49
N TYR A 299 -16.37 9.06 -8.77
CA TYR A 299 -15.44 7.95 -8.98
C TYR A 299 -16.03 6.99 -10.00
N ASN A 300 -15.31 6.80 -11.10
CA ASN A 300 -15.66 5.82 -12.12
C ASN A 300 -14.80 4.56 -11.97
N VAL A 301 -15.39 3.40 -12.20
CA VAL A 301 -14.63 2.13 -12.20
C VAL A 301 -14.01 1.96 -13.56
N ARG A 302 -12.69 1.77 -13.59
CA ARG A 302 -11.92 1.51 -14.81
C ARG A 302 -11.20 0.18 -14.71
N PHE A 303 -10.96 -0.38 -15.88
CA PHE A 303 -10.26 -1.63 -16.05
C PHE A 303 -9.26 -1.50 -17.19
N VAL A 304 -8.04 -1.97 -16.96
CA VAL A 304 -6.97 -1.99 -17.96
C VAL A 304 -6.57 -3.44 -18.19
N SER A 305 -6.41 -3.81 -19.45
CA SER A 305 -5.85 -5.10 -19.86
C SER A 305 -4.82 -4.90 -20.95
N ILE A 306 -3.72 -5.61 -20.81
CA ILE A 306 -2.68 -5.78 -21.81
C ILE A 306 -2.87 -7.18 -22.41
N ASP A 307 -2.89 -7.26 -23.73
CA ASP A 307 -2.95 -8.54 -24.45
C ASP A 307 -1.54 -9.16 -24.59
N GLY A 308 -1.47 -10.34 -25.22
CA GLY A 308 -0.18 -11.00 -25.41
C GLY A 308 0.39 -11.56 -24.12
N PHE A 309 -0.46 -11.93 -23.15
CA PHE A 309 -0.07 -12.69 -21.95
C PHE A 309 -0.73 -14.07 -21.89
N LEU A 310 -1.96 -14.16 -22.40
CA LEU A 310 -2.75 -15.39 -22.47
C LEU A 310 -2.76 -16.00 -23.89
N GLU A 311 -2.23 -15.27 -24.87
CA GLU A 311 -2.19 -15.64 -26.27
C GLU A 311 -0.88 -15.15 -26.93
N PRO A 312 -0.40 -15.84 -27.99
CA PRO A 312 0.74 -15.37 -28.77
C PRO A 312 0.36 -14.14 -29.60
N ILE A 313 1.00 -13.01 -29.32
CA ILE A 313 0.87 -11.76 -30.08
C ILE A 313 2.25 -11.16 -30.29
N ASP A 314 2.53 -10.76 -31.53
CA ASP A 314 3.72 -10.02 -31.90
C ASP A 314 3.85 -8.74 -31.07
N LEU A 315 5.08 -8.39 -30.68
CA LEU A 315 5.34 -7.29 -29.76
C LEU A 315 4.64 -5.98 -30.17
N LYS A 316 4.75 -5.60 -31.44
CA LYS A 316 4.19 -4.36 -32.00
C LYS A 316 2.66 -4.32 -31.95
N ASP A 317 2.02 -5.49 -32.06
CA ASP A 317 0.57 -5.65 -32.16
C ASP A 317 -0.08 -5.73 -30.78
N ARG A 318 0.73 -5.80 -29.71
CA ARG A 318 0.19 -5.78 -28.35
C ARG A 318 -0.55 -4.51 -28.07
N THR A 319 -1.70 -4.62 -27.44
CA THR A 319 -2.58 -3.52 -27.11
C THR A 319 -2.76 -3.36 -25.61
N VAL A 320 -2.66 -2.10 -25.16
CA VAL A 320 -3.18 -1.65 -23.87
C VAL A 320 -4.60 -1.17 -24.12
N THR A 321 -5.56 -1.85 -23.52
CA THR A 321 -6.98 -1.53 -23.66
C THR A 321 -7.55 -1.09 -22.31
N VAL A 322 -8.32 -0.01 -22.33
CA VAL A 322 -8.92 0.62 -21.16
C VAL A 322 -10.43 0.69 -21.35
N TRP A 323 -11.16 0.22 -20.35
CA TRP A 323 -12.62 0.29 -20.29
C TRP A 323 -13.04 1.07 -19.05
N TRP A 324 -14.21 1.70 -19.13
CA TRP A 324 -14.90 2.27 -17.98
C TRP A 324 -16.25 1.58 -17.80
N LEU A 325 -16.72 1.51 -16.56
CA LEU A 325 -17.97 0.87 -16.21
C LEU A 325 -19.12 1.88 -16.21
N CYS A 326 -20.09 1.69 -17.10
CA CYS A 326 -21.36 2.39 -17.01
C CYS A 326 -22.13 1.89 -15.77
N GLN A 327 -22.15 2.71 -14.72
CA GLN A 327 -22.81 2.35 -13.45
C GLN A 327 -24.30 2.01 -13.64
N LYS A 328 -24.97 2.73 -14.56
CA LYS A 328 -26.34 2.42 -14.96
C LYS A 328 -26.31 1.22 -15.90
N GLY A 329 -26.54 0.03 -15.35
CA GLY A 329 -26.58 -1.24 -16.10
C GLY A 329 -25.36 -2.15 -15.89
N LEU A 330 -24.30 -1.66 -15.23
CA LEU A 330 -23.06 -2.42 -14.97
C LEU A 330 -22.43 -2.96 -16.26
N GLU A 331 -22.40 -2.14 -17.31
CA GLU A 331 -21.87 -2.49 -18.61
C GLU A 331 -20.51 -1.84 -18.85
N TRP A 332 -19.54 -2.59 -19.35
CA TRP A 332 -18.26 -2.05 -19.78
C TRP A 332 -18.39 -1.30 -21.10
N LYS A 333 -17.78 -0.11 -21.18
CA LYS A 333 -17.62 0.66 -22.40
C LYS A 333 -16.13 0.84 -22.68
N LEU A 334 -15.75 0.59 -23.92
CA LEU A 334 -14.39 0.81 -24.38
C LEU A 334 -14.08 2.31 -24.32
N GLU A 335 -12.94 2.65 -23.72
CA GLU A 335 -12.45 4.02 -23.60
C GLU A 335 -11.29 4.25 -24.58
N TYR A 336 -10.24 3.43 -24.45
CA TYR A 336 -9.04 3.50 -25.28
C TYR A 336 -8.55 2.11 -25.65
N LYS A 337 -7.96 1.99 -26.85
CA LYS A 337 -7.21 0.82 -27.28
C LYS A 337 -5.98 1.30 -28.04
N ILE A 338 -4.80 1.06 -27.50
CA ILE A 338 -3.53 1.58 -28.02
C ILE A 338 -2.62 0.39 -28.30
N SER A 339 -2.19 0.21 -29.55
CA SER A 339 -1.13 -0.76 -29.87
C SER A 339 0.24 -0.23 -29.44
N LEU A 340 1.19 -1.13 -29.21
CA LEU A 340 2.54 -0.76 -28.85
C LEU A 340 3.24 0.00 -30.00
N GLU A 341 2.95 -0.36 -31.26
CA GLU A 341 3.37 0.41 -32.41
C GLU A 341 2.86 1.86 -32.36
N ALA A 342 1.57 2.05 -32.04
CA ALA A 342 1.02 3.39 -31.89
C ALA A 342 1.62 4.15 -30.70
N LEU A 343 1.98 3.46 -29.61
CA LEU A 343 2.64 4.05 -28.45
C LEU A 343 4.04 4.59 -28.82
N TRP A 344 4.77 3.94 -29.72
CA TRP A 344 6.09 4.41 -30.17
C TRP A 344 6.05 5.76 -30.88
N GLU A 345 4.87 6.11 -31.41
CA GLU A 345 4.61 7.37 -32.10
C GLU A 345 4.04 8.45 -31.16
N PHE A 346 3.88 8.15 -29.86
CA PHE A 346 3.48 9.17 -28.88
C PHE A 346 4.59 10.17 -28.68
N ASN A 347 4.21 11.44 -28.51
CA ASN A 347 5.17 12.48 -28.16
C ASN A 347 5.81 12.15 -26.80
N GLY A 348 7.14 12.16 -26.73
CA GLY A 348 7.91 11.75 -25.54
C GLY A 348 8.38 10.29 -25.53
N PHE A 349 8.02 9.44 -26.51
CA PHE A 349 8.53 8.05 -26.57
C PHE A 349 9.99 7.95 -27.02
N GLY A 350 10.52 8.94 -27.75
CA GLY A 350 11.78 8.84 -28.51
C GLY A 350 12.98 8.22 -27.77
N ASP A 351 13.10 8.45 -26.46
CA ASP A 351 14.22 7.98 -25.65
C ASP A 351 14.02 6.58 -25.03
N LEU A 352 12.86 5.94 -25.24
CA LEU A 352 12.51 4.64 -24.67
C LEU A 352 12.80 3.47 -25.64
N PRO A 353 13.24 2.31 -25.16
CA PRO A 353 13.51 1.16 -26.02
C PRO A 353 12.24 0.54 -26.60
N ARG A 354 12.20 0.38 -27.93
CA ARG A 354 11.07 -0.24 -28.68
C ARG A 354 10.99 -1.77 -28.55
N ASN A 355 12.03 -2.41 -28.01
CA ASN A 355 12.09 -3.85 -27.79
C ASN A 355 11.58 -4.28 -26.40
N LEU A 356 10.91 -3.39 -25.66
CA LEU A 356 10.33 -3.68 -24.34
C LEU A 356 8.81 -3.88 -24.44
N THR A 357 8.23 -4.67 -23.54
CA THR A 357 6.78 -4.93 -23.51
C THR A 357 6.11 -4.23 -22.33
N PRO A 358 4.87 -3.72 -22.50
CA PRO A 358 4.10 -3.18 -21.39
C PRO A 358 3.66 -4.27 -20.40
N MET A 359 3.72 -3.96 -19.12
CA MET A 359 3.38 -4.85 -18.00
C MET A 359 3.03 -4.03 -16.74
N TYR A 360 2.40 -4.66 -15.75
CA TYR A 360 2.01 -4.07 -14.46
C TYR A 360 1.23 -2.74 -14.63
N PRO A 361 0.06 -2.77 -15.30
CA PRO A 361 -0.72 -1.55 -15.49
C PRO A 361 -1.28 -1.03 -14.15
N LEU A 362 -1.34 0.28 -13.98
CA LEU A 362 -1.93 0.97 -12.84
C LEU A 362 -2.79 2.14 -13.33
N LEU A 363 -3.86 2.43 -12.58
CA LEU A 363 -4.76 3.56 -12.85
C LEU A 363 -4.40 4.73 -11.95
N SER A 364 -4.31 5.97 -12.46
CA SER A 364 -4.25 7.13 -11.56
C SER A 364 -5.57 7.27 -10.81
N ARG A 365 -5.52 7.34 -9.47
CA ARG A 365 -6.71 7.62 -8.66
C ARG A 365 -7.23 9.04 -8.84
N ASN A 366 -6.36 9.94 -9.25
CA ASN A 366 -6.55 11.38 -9.20
C ASN A 366 -6.83 11.99 -10.56
N ASP A 367 -6.27 11.40 -11.60
CA ASP A 367 -6.38 11.86 -12.97
C ASP A 367 -6.87 10.74 -13.89
N HIS A 368 -8.14 10.79 -14.26
CA HIS A 368 -8.74 9.85 -15.19
C HIS A 368 -8.06 9.80 -16.58
N GLU A 369 -7.30 10.82 -16.98
CA GLU A 369 -6.63 10.83 -18.28
C GLU A 369 -5.30 10.05 -18.25
N ILE A 370 -4.77 9.75 -17.06
CA ILE A 370 -3.46 9.12 -16.90
C ILE A 370 -3.60 7.62 -16.63
N VAL A 371 -2.84 6.84 -17.39
CA VAL A 371 -2.63 5.41 -17.18
C VAL A 371 -1.13 5.17 -17.00
N TYR A 372 -0.78 4.37 -16.00
CA TYR A 372 0.60 3.96 -15.78
C TYR A 372 0.82 2.52 -16.21
N PHE A 373 2.02 2.20 -16.67
CA PHE A 373 2.49 0.82 -16.80
C PHE A 373 4.01 0.80 -16.86
N ALA A 374 4.59 -0.35 -16.56
CA ALA A 374 6.01 -0.57 -16.74
C ALA A 374 6.32 -1.08 -18.15
N LEU A 375 7.48 -0.70 -18.68
CA LEU A 375 8.10 -1.34 -19.85
C LEU A 375 9.21 -2.28 -19.37
N GLY A 376 9.21 -3.51 -19.83
CA GLY A 376 10.14 -4.52 -19.37
C GLY A 376 10.49 -5.62 -20.37
N GLU A 377 11.45 -6.45 -19.98
CA GLU A 377 11.84 -7.66 -20.69
C GLU A 377 10.91 -8.82 -20.32
N TRP A 378 10.75 -9.75 -21.24
CA TRP A 378 9.96 -10.96 -21.07
C TRP A 378 10.71 -12.17 -21.59
N ARG A 379 10.32 -13.34 -21.08
CA ARG A 379 10.63 -14.63 -21.68
C ARG A 379 9.39 -15.21 -22.32
N GLU A 380 9.58 -15.72 -23.52
CA GLU A 380 8.58 -16.51 -24.21
C GLU A 380 8.81 -17.99 -23.90
N ASN A 381 7.79 -18.65 -23.35
CA ASN A 381 7.84 -20.09 -23.15
C ASN A 381 7.45 -20.80 -24.45
N GLN A 382 8.43 -21.22 -25.25
CA GLN A 382 8.25 -21.86 -26.56
C GLN A 382 7.36 -23.12 -26.53
N SER A 383 7.22 -23.79 -25.38
CA SER A 383 6.39 -24.99 -25.26
C SER A 383 4.90 -24.70 -25.26
N ASN A 384 4.50 -23.53 -24.74
CA ASN A 384 3.10 -23.17 -24.51
C ASN A 384 2.73 -21.77 -25.04
N TRP A 385 3.66 -21.02 -25.65
CA TRP A 385 3.47 -19.67 -26.18
C TRP A 385 2.88 -18.68 -25.17
N LEU A 386 3.43 -18.69 -23.95
CA LEU A 386 2.96 -17.85 -22.82
C LEU A 386 4.07 -16.93 -22.33
N PHE A 387 3.69 -15.71 -21.95
CA PHE A 387 4.59 -14.63 -21.59
C PHE A 387 4.83 -14.55 -20.09
N ILE A 388 6.09 -14.47 -19.71
CA ILE A 388 6.52 -14.31 -18.33
C ILE A 388 7.41 -13.06 -18.25
N PRO A 389 6.97 -11.99 -17.56
CA PRO A 389 7.81 -10.84 -17.26
C PRO A 389 9.08 -11.30 -16.55
N THR A 390 10.23 -10.79 -16.98
CA THR A 390 11.51 -11.07 -16.32
C THR A 390 12.05 -9.87 -15.58
N CYS A 391 11.81 -8.66 -16.08
CA CYS A 391 12.49 -7.47 -15.60
C CYS A 391 11.71 -6.23 -16.03
N ALA A 392 11.25 -5.42 -15.08
CA ALA A 392 10.67 -4.11 -15.39
C ALA A 392 11.79 -3.06 -15.39
N ARG A 393 11.87 -2.28 -16.48
CA ARG A 393 12.97 -1.32 -16.71
C ARG A 393 12.53 0.11 -16.49
N TYR A 394 11.39 0.47 -17.06
CA TYR A 394 10.86 1.83 -16.99
C TYR A 394 9.44 1.82 -16.48
N LEU A 395 9.04 2.89 -15.83
CA LEU A 395 7.66 3.16 -15.45
C LEU A 395 7.20 4.40 -16.20
N LEU A 396 6.07 4.29 -16.89
CA LEU A 396 5.54 5.33 -17.75
C LEU A 396 4.24 5.88 -17.19
N ALA A 397 4.06 7.20 -17.29
CA ALA A 397 2.77 7.87 -17.22
C ALA A 397 2.38 8.26 -18.65
N ILE A 398 1.25 7.77 -19.15
CA ILE A 398 0.76 8.14 -20.47
C ILE A 398 -0.58 8.85 -20.37
N ASN A 399 -0.82 9.76 -21.31
CA ASN A 399 -2.15 10.30 -21.58
C ASN A 399 -2.62 9.74 -22.93
N PRO A 400 -3.48 8.70 -22.94
CA PRO A 400 -4.00 8.08 -24.16
C PRO A 400 -4.72 9.04 -25.09
N GLN A 401 -5.44 10.02 -24.53
CA GLN A 401 -6.26 10.96 -25.29
C GLN A 401 -5.39 11.95 -26.06
N HIS A 402 -4.33 12.45 -25.43
CA HIS A 402 -3.41 13.41 -26.03
C HIS A 402 -2.26 12.77 -26.80
N LYS A 403 -2.15 11.42 -26.79
CA LYS A 403 -1.06 10.66 -27.43
C LYS A 403 0.32 11.12 -26.99
N THR A 404 0.47 11.31 -25.68
CA THR A 404 1.71 11.82 -25.06
C THR A 404 2.17 10.88 -23.95
N ILE A 405 3.47 10.68 -23.86
CA ILE A 405 4.11 10.23 -22.62
C ILE A 405 4.28 11.46 -21.75
N VAL A 406 3.56 11.48 -20.63
CA VAL A 406 3.59 12.61 -19.70
C VAL A 406 4.91 12.60 -18.92
N ALA A 407 5.36 11.42 -18.51
CA ALA A 407 6.65 11.25 -17.86
C ALA A 407 7.09 9.78 -17.88
N SER A 408 8.39 9.55 -17.72
CA SER A 408 9.00 8.23 -17.63
C SER A 408 10.10 8.23 -16.58
N VAL A 409 10.33 7.09 -15.93
CA VAL A 409 11.46 6.93 -15.00
C VAL A 409 12.06 5.53 -15.08
N CYS A 410 13.37 5.44 -14.86
CA CYS A 410 14.08 4.17 -14.80
C CYS A 410 13.87 3.52 -13.42
N LEU A 411 13.40 2.28 -13.39
CA LEU A 411 13.17 1.55 -12.13
C LEU A 411 14.48 1.11 -11.45
N ALA A 412 15.58 1.05 -12.18
CA ALA A 412 16.90 0.78 -11.60
C ALA A 412 17.31 1.87 -10.59
N ASP A 413 16.88 3.12 -10.82
CA ASP A 413 17.19 4.26 -9.95
C ASP A 413 16.55 4.13 -8.57
N TYR A 414 15.42 3.40 -8.46
CA TYR A 414 14.71 3.18 -7.20
C TYR A 414 15.06 1.87 -6.52
N PHE A 415 15.25 0.79 -7.29
CA PHE A 415 15.38 -0.55 -6.72
C PHE A 415 16.81 -1.10 -6.71
N GLY A 416 17.75 -0.46 -7.42
CA GLY A 416 19.12 -0.93 -7.61
C GLY A 416 19.26 -2.26 -8.38
N ASN A 417 18.19 -3.08 -8.42
CA ASN A 417 18.10 -4.34 -9.15
C ASN A 417 16.78 -4.40 -9.94
N PRO A 418 16.83 -4.41 -11.28
CA PRO A 418 15.64 -4.35 -12.13
C PRO A 418 14.92 -5.71 -12.28
N THR A 419 15.51 -6.80 -11.75
CA THR A 419 14.94 -8.16 -11.85
C THR A 419 13.84 -8.44 -10.83
N ILE A 420 13.62 -7.56 -9.86
CA ILE A 420 12.52 -7.68 -8.90
C ILE A 420 11.26 -7.12 -9.58
N PRO A 421 10.16 -7.90 -9.68
CA PRO A 421 8.92 -7.39 -10.24
C PRO A 421 8.45 -6.17 -9.42
N PRO A 422 7.99 -5.09 -10.09
CA PRO A 422 7.52 -3.90 -9.40
C PRO A 422 6.30 -4.26 -8.57
N ASP A 423 6.39 -4.07 -7.26
CA ASP A 423 5.27 -4.26 -6.34
C ASP A 423 4.71 -2.90 -5.97
N ILE A 424 3.98 -2.29 -6.91
CA ILE A 424 3.58 -0.88 -6.88
C ILE A 424 2.05 -0.79 -6.82
N ILE A 425 1.53 0.17 -6.06
CA ILE A 425 0.11 0.53 -6.05
C ILE A 425 -0.08 2.01 -6.35
N SER A 426 -1.20 2.33 -7.01
CA SER A 426 -1.64 3.70 -7.17
C SER A 426 -2.40 4.16 -5.93
N SER A 427 -2.07 5.36 -5.47
CA SER A 427 -2.56 5.88 -4.20
C SER A 427 -2.77 7.39 -4.27
N ASP A 428 -3.78 7.87 -3.54
CA ASP A 428 -4.01 9.28 -3.26
C ASP A 428 -3.39 9.70 -1.91
N PHE A 429 -2.69 8.78 -1.23
CA PHE A 429 -2.13 8.93 0.12
C PHE A 429 -1.42 10.26 0.36
N GLN A 430 -0.61 10.74 -0.58
CA GLN A 430 0.15 11.97 -0.42
C GLN A 430 -0.71 13.20 -0.13
N ARG A 431 -1.98 13.20 -0.57
CA ARG A 431 -2.94 14.29 -0.31
C ARG A 431 -3.38 14.38 1.15
N HIS A 432 -3.24 13.28 1.88
CA HIS A 432 -3.73 13.11 3.24
C HIS A 432 -2.61 13.19 4.28
N ILE A 433 -1.34 13.18 3.85
CA ILE A 433 -0.22 13.24 4.78
C ILE A 433 -0.05 14.65 5.32
N HIS A 434 -0.03 14.75 6.64
CA HIS A 434 0.55 15.89 7.35
C HIS A 434 1.91 15.46 7.91
N THR A 435 3.00 15.89 7.27
CA THR A 435 4.33 15.73 7.85
C THR A 435 4.51 16.78 8.95
N VAL A 436 5.06 16.37 10.08
CA VAL A 436 5.45 17.35 11.10
C VAL A 436 6.73 17.97 10.57
N SER A 437 6.79 19.29 10.37
CA SER A 437 8.08 19.93 10.11
C SER A 437 9.00 19.49 11.25
N LEU A 438 10.12 18.85 10.91
CA LEU A 438 11.04 18.21 11.85
C LEU A 438 11.34 19.13 13.06
N ASP A 439 11.42 20.43 12.81
CA ASP A 439 11.63 21.50 13.78
C ASP A 439 10.57 21.57 14.90
N LEU A 440 9.30 21.34 14.59
CA LEU A 440 8.22 21.42 15.58
C LEU A 440 8.16 20.16 16.45
N HIS A 441 8.47 18.99 15.89
CA HIS A 441 8.53 17.73 16.63
C HIS A 441 9.75 17.70 17.55
N ILE A 442 10.92 18.11 17.06
CA ILE A 442 12.13 18.25 17.86
C ILE A 442 11.90 19.31 18.95
N MET A 443 11.32 20.47 18.63
CA MET A 443 10.94 21.44 19.66
C MET A 443 9.96 20.84 20.68
N LEU A 444 8.91 20.12 20.27
CA LEU A 444 7.93 19.58 21.21
C LEU A 444 8.55 18.50 22.10
N MET A 445 9.36 17.60 21.53
CA MET A 445 10.01 16.52 22.26
C MET A 445 11.10 17.05 23.19
N GLU A 446 11.88 18.04 22.75
CA GLU A 446 12.87 18.70 23.59
C GLU A 446 12.19 19.54 24.67
N THR A 447 11.07 20.21 24.38
CA THR A 447 10.28 20.94 25.39
C THR A 447 9.66 19.98 26.40
N MET A 448 9.11 18.85 25.96
CA MET A 448 8.54 17.82 26.85
C MET A 448 9.61 17.12 27.69
N LYS A 449 10.81 16.94 27.15
CA LYS A 449 11.98 16.40 27.86
C LYS A 449 12.55 17.42 28.85
N GLN A 450 12.61 18.69 28.49
CA GLN A 450 12.97 19.79 29.40
C GLN A 450 11.95 19.90 30.53
N MET A 451 10.64 19.87 30.22
CA MET A 451 9.56 19.88 31.22
C MET A 451 9.57 18.66 32.14
N SER A 452 9.96 17.48 31.66
CA SER A 452 10.07 16.27 32.49
C SER A 452 11.35 16.24 33.34
N LEU A 453 12.41 16.96 32.91
CA LEU A 453 13.64 17.14 33.68
C LEU A 453 13.51 18.27 34.72
N THR A 454 12.70 19.29 34.45
CA THR A 454 12.31 20.32 35.43
C THR A 454 11.13 19.85 36.29
N SER A 455 11.37 18.85 37.12
CA SER A 455 10.70 18.78 38.43
C SER A 455 11.32 19.89 39.30
N LEU A 456 11.04 21.16 38.97
CA LEU A 456 11.41 22.27 39.82
C LEU A 456 10.36 22.39 40.91
N ASP A 457 10.77 22.12 42.15
CA ASP A 457 10.02 22.46 43.34
C ASP A 457 9.70 23.97 43.27
N PRO A 458 8.42 24.42 43.39
CA PRO A 458 8.03 25.81 43.15
C PRO A 458 8.73 26.86 44.04
N ALA A 459 9.52 26.43 45.03
CA ALA A 459 10.26 27.29 45.94
C ALA A 459 11.67 27.69 45.46
N GLU A 460 12.23 27.05 44.42
CA GLU A 460 13.62 27.29 43.96
C GLU A 460 13.71 27.94 42.57
N TYR A 461 12.63 28.53 42.05
CA TYR A 461 12.66 29.25 40.78
C TYR A 461 13.39 30.60 40.94
N ASP A 462 14.67 30.65 40.53
CA ASP A 462 15.43 31.89 40.39
C ASP A 462 15.31 32.45 38.97
N GLU A 463 14.52 33.53 38.84
CA GLU A 463 14.24 34.21 37.59
C GLU A 463 15.48 34.90 36.97
N GLU A 464 16.52 35.19 37.76
CA GLU A 464 17.78 35.79 37.27
C GLU A 464 18.66 34.75 36.56
N GLU A 465 18.70 33.50 37.04
CA GLU A 465 19.50 32.42 36.44
C GLU A 465 18.91 31.97 35.09
N ALA A 466 17.58 31.88 35.00
CA ALA A 466 16.87 31.58 33.76
C ALA A 466 17.12 32.65 32.67
N LYS A 467 17.20 33.94 33.04
CA LYS A 467 17.53 35.03 32.11
C LYS A 467 19.00 35.04 31.69
N LYS A 468 19.89 34.43 32.49
CA LYS A 468 21.31 34.29 32.18
C LYS A 468 21.55 33.19 31.15
N LEU A 469 20.87 32.05 31.30
CA LEU A 469 20.91 30.93 30.33
C LEU A 469 20.33 31.30 28.96
N MET A 470 19.30 32.16 28.90
CA MET A 470 18.72 32.61 27.63
C MET A 470 19.56 33.64 26.87
N LYS A 471 20.70 34.09 27.41
CA LYS A 471 21.60 35.06 26.76
C LYS A 471 22.86 34.43 26.15
N GLU A 472 23.08 33.13 26.30
CA GLU A 472 24.21 32.46 25.65
C GLU A 472 23.86 32.02 24.23
N GLU A 473 24.69 32.42 23.26
CA GLU A 473 24.54 32.07 21.84
C GLU A 473 24.68 30.55 21.60
N PRO A 474 24.14 30.01 20.48
CA PRO A 474 23.99 28.58 20.29
C PRO A 474 25.36 27.86 20.21
N TRP A 475 25.51 26.84 21.05
CA TRP A 475 26.68 25.97 21.11
C TRP A 475 26.87 25.18 19.80
N THR A 476 28.06 25.27 19.18
CA THR A 476 28.42 24.53 17.97
C THR A 476 28.96 23.13 18.31
N TRP A 477 28.21 22.10 17.90
CA TRP A 477 28.48 20.66 18.10
C TRP A 477 29.77 20.12 17.47
N GLN A 478 30.52 20.94 16.73
CA GLN A 478 31.72 20.54 15.98
C GLN A 478 32.95 20.24 16.87
N GLU A 479 32.94 20.62 18.15
CA GLU A 479 34.11 20.44 19.03
C GLU A 479 34.26 19.04 19.63
N LYS A 480 33.20 18.20 19.62
CA LYS A 480 33.24 16.84 20.20
C LYS A 480 33.73 15.73 19.26
N LEU A 481 33.94 16.01 17.97
CA LEU A 481 34.35 14.99 16.99
C LEU A 481 35.85 14.71 16.96
N LYS A 482 36.67 15.39 17.78
CA LYS A 482 38.13 15.22 17.80
C LYS A 482 38.66 14.22 18.83
N GLU A 483 37.80 13.57 19.61
CA GLU A 483 38.23 12.63 20.65
C GLU A 483 37.56 11.26 20.47
N GLN A 484 38.08 10.44 19.54
CA GLN A 484 38.20 8.98 19.75
C GLN A 484 38.92 8.31 18.56
N ASP A 485 40.23 8.10 18.73
CA ASP A 485 41.06 7.20 17.93
C ASP A 485 41.37 5.94 18.75
N ARG A 486 41.07 4.73 18.22
CA ARG A 486 41.93 3.51 18.20
C ARG A 486 41.21 2.21 17.73
N PRO A 487 41.95 1.16 17.28
CA PRO A 487 41.58 0.36 16.11
C PRO A 487 41.07 -1.08 16.38
N LEU A 488 40.38 -1.63 15.39
CA LEU A 488 39.93 -3.04 15.25
C LEU A 488 41.04 -3.98 14.69
N PRO A 489 40.99 -5.29 14.95
CA PRO A 489 41.58 -6.30 14.08
C PRO A 489 40.52 -7.15 13.32
N LEU A 490 40.79 -7.37 12.03
CA LEU A 490 40.09 -8.22 11.03
C LEU A 490 40.75 -9.63 10.95
N PRO A 491 40.34 -10.59 10.08
CA PRO A 491 39.01 -10.97 9.54
C PRO A 491 38.75 -12.52 9.50
N LEU A 492 37.49 -12.96 9.33
CA LEU A 492 37.08 -14.29 8.81
C LEU A 492 35.68 -14.16 8.09
N PRO A 493 35.25 -15.08 7.19
CA PRO A 493 34.96 -14.75 5.79
C PRO A 493 33.50 -14.43 5.37
N ALA A 494 33.33 -13.23 4.81
CA ALA A 494 32.69 -12.80 3.55
C ALA A 494 31.32 -13.27 3.01
N ARG A 495 30.53 -14.21 3.57
CA ARG A 495 29.27 -14.61 2.89
C ARG A 495 27.95 -14.60 3.69
N TYR A 496 27.94 -14.09 4.92
CA TYR A 496 26.70 -14.03 5.73
C TYR A 496 26.39 -12.64 6.36
N TYR A 497 27.11 -11.58 5.98
CA TYR A 497 27.01 -10.25 6.63
C TYR A 497 26.11 -9.21 5.94
N ARG A 498 25.30 -9.54 4.94
CA ARG A 498 24.49 -8.52 4.23
C ARG A 498 23.08 -8.32 4.79
N GLN A 499 22.93 -8.40 6.10
CA GLN A 499 21.81 -7.79 6.83
C GLN A 499 22.32 -7.20 8.17
N PRO A 500 22.30 -5.87 8.36
CA PRO A 500 22.76 -5.22 9.60
C PRO A 500 21.99 -5.67 10.86
N SER A 501 20.74 -6.13 10.69
CA SER A 501 19.85 -6.56 11.77
C SER A 501 20.31 -7.83 12.49
N LEU A 502 21.05 -8.72 11.83
CA LEU A 502 21.56 -9.96 12.44
C LEU A 502 22.83 -9.75 13.27
N ALA A 503 23.68 -8.79 12.89
CA ALA A 503 24.89 -8.47 13.64
C ALA A 503 24.58 -7.83 15.01
N ARG A 504 23.51 -7.02 15.10
CA ARG A 504 23.06 -6.41 16.37
C ARG A 504 22.40 -7.42 17.32
N LEU A 505 21.68 -8.42 16.80
CA LEU A 505 21.06 -9.48 17.62
C LEU A 505 22.09 -10.42 18.28
N ILE A 506 23.21 -10.70 17.61
CA ILE A 506 24.29 -11.54 18.17
C ILE A 506 25.09 -10.78 19.25
N GLY A 507 25.21 -9.45 19.13
CA GLY A 507 25.84 -8.60 20.14
C GLY A 507 25.11 -8.60 21.49
N ILE A 508 23.78 -8.74 21.51
CA ILE A 508 22.99 -8.79 22.76
C ILE A 508 23.14 -10.16 23.44
N TYR A 509 23.29 -11.24 22.67
CA TYR A 509 23.41 -12.60 23.24
C TYR A 509 24.78 -12.87 23.90
N THR A 510 25.81 -12.10 23.57
CA THR A 510 27.17 -12.31 24.11
C THR A 510 27.37 -11.63 25.48
N ILE A 511 26.44 -10.76 25.91
CA ILE A 511 26.51 -10.08 27.22
C ILE A 511 25.73 -10.81 28.32
N LEU A 512 24.90 -11.82 27.99
CA LEU A 512 24.13 -12.60 28.98
C LEU A 512 24.70 -14.01 29.28
N LYS A 513 25.96 -14.29 28.92
CA LYS A 513 26.65 -15.54 29.28
C LYS A 513 28.08 -15.38 29.84
N LEU A 514 28.44 -14.17 30.28
CA LEU A 514 29.65 -13.91 31.04
C LEU A 514 29.31 -13.15 32.31
N SER A 515 28.58 -13.82 33.19
CA SER A 515 28.51 -13.53 34.61
C SER A 515 28.19 -14.85 35.31
N ASP A 516 29.26 -15.55 35.71
CA ASP A 516 29.22 -16.40 36.90
C ASP A 516 28.84 -15.55 38.13
#